data_AF-A0A2D4FLT4-F1
#
_entry.id   AF-A0A2D4FLT4-F1
#
_cell.length_a   1.000
_cell.length_b   1.000
_cell.length_c   1.000
_cell.angle_alpha   90.00
_cell.angle_beta   90.00
_cell.angle_gamma   90.00
#
_symmetry.space_group_name_H-M   'P 1'
#
loop_
_entity.id
_entity.type
_entity.pdbx_description
1 polymer ?
#
loop_
_entity_poly.entity_id
_entity_poly.type
_entity_poly.pdbx_seq_one_letter_code
_entity_poly.pdbx_strand_id
1 'polypeptide(L)'
;MGMANIHSIRNSFQYLRAVCSQMPDPSNWLSALESTKWLQHLSIMLKAAVLVSNAVDREGRPVLVHCSDGWDRTPQIVALAKILLDPYYRTMEGFQVLVESDWLDFGHKFGDRCGHQEKAEDQNEQCPVFLQWLDSVHQLLKQFPCLFEFNEAFLIKLVQHTYSCLYGTFLGNSPCERELHNIAKRTCSVWSLLRAGNKNFHNLLYMPANEQVSKIPICARLAGEKNSHAV
;
A
#
# COMPACT_ATOMS: atom_id res chain seq x y z
N MET A 1 3.50 17.34 5.08
CA MET A 1 4.22 16.04 5.16
C MET A 1 5.24 15.82 4.02
N GLY A 2 5.52 16.80 3.14
CA GLY A 2 6.65 16.71 2.18
C GLY A 2 6.57 15.59 1.13
N MET A 3 5.40 15.00 0.90
CA MET A 3 5.23 13.91 -0.08
C MET A 3 5.23 14.44 -1.51
N ALA A 4 6.02 13.78 -2.36
CA ALA A 4 6.16 14.11 -3.77
C ALA A 4 4.85 13.88 -4.56
N ASN A 5 4.70 14.57 -5.68
CA ASN A 5 3.55 14.40 -6.57
C ASN A 5 3.71 13.17 -7.49
N ILE A 6 2.67 12.86 -8.26
CA ILE A 6 2.64 11.67 -9.12
C ILE A 6 3.78 11.66 -10.17
N HIS A 7 4.21 12.81 -10.67
CA HIS A 7 5.29 12.88 -11.67
C HIS A 7 6.65 12.54 -11.05
N SER A 8 6.93 13.04 -9.84
CA SER A 8 8.14 12.68 -9.11
C SER A 8 8.17 11.18 -8.77
N ILE A 9 7.05 10.61 -8.33
CA ILE A 9 6.94 9.18 -8.03
C ILE A 9 7.10 8.32 -9.29
N ARG A 10 6.50 8.72 -10.41
CA ARG A 10 6.72 8.05 -11.71
C ARG A 10 8.20 8.03 -12.08
N ASN A 11 8.87 9.19 -12.06
CA ASN A 11 10.28 9.30 -12.43
C ASN A 11 11.17 8.45 -11.50
N SER A 12 10.92 8.52 -10.19
CA SER A 12 11.60 7.71 -9.18
C SER A 12 11.49 6.21 -9.49
N PHE A 13 10.28 5.74 -9.81
CA PHE A 13 10.05 4.33 -10.15
C PHE A 13 10.69 3.92 -11.47
N GLN A 14 10.71 4.80 -12.47
CA GLN A 14 11.41 4.54 -13.74
C GLN A 14 12.92 4.34 -13.51
N TYR A 15 13.54 5.20 -12.70
CA TYR A 15 14.95 5.03 -12.33
C TYR A 15 15.18 3.75 -11.53
N LEU A 16 14.29 3.41 -10.57
CA LEU A 16 14.38 2.16 -9.83
C LEU A 16 14.34 0.94 -10.77
N ARG A 17 13.39 0.91 -11.70
CA ARG A 17 13.28 -0.17 -12.70
C ARG A 17 14.56 -0.28 -13.54
N ALA A 18 15.13 0.85 -13.96
CA ALA A 18 16.36 0.87 -14.73
C ALA A 18 17.53 0.27 -13.94
N VAL A 19 17.70 0.67 -12.67
CA VAL A 19 18.72 0.13 -11.77
C VAL A 19 18.53 -1.38 -11.57
N CYS A 20 17.30 -1.84 -11.30
CA CYS A 20 17.00 -3.26 -11.10
C CYS A 20 17.12 -4.14 -12.35
N SER A 21 17.09 -3.56 -13.56
CA SER A 21 17.18 -4.32 -14.82
C SER A 21 18.62 -4.48 -15.32
N GLN A 22 19.58 -3.76 -14.73
CA GLN A 22 20.99 -3.82 -15.10
C GLN A 22 21.73 -4.85 -14.24
N MET A 23 22.85 -5.37 -14.76
CA MET A 23 23.76 -6.17 -13.95
C MET A 23 24.28 -5.31 -12.78
N PRO A 24 24.08 -5.71 -11.52
CA PRO A 24 24.49 -4.89 -10.38
C PRO A 24 26.01 -4.69 -10.38
N ASP A 25 26.47 -3.44 -10.38
CA ASP A 25 27.83 -3.09 -9.98
C ASP A 25 27.85 -2.94 -8.45
N PRO A 26 28.48 -3.87 -7.69
CA PRO A 26 28.46 -3.84 -6.24
C PRO A 26 29.02 -2.53 -5.65
N SER A 27 29.95 -1.87 -6.36
CA SER A 27 30.60 -0.65 -5.88
C SER A 27 29.68 0.57 -5.94
N ASN A 28 28.77 0.60 -6.92
CA ASN A 28 27.92 1.76 -7.20
C ASN A 28 26.43 1.49 -6.95
N TRP A 29 26.04 0.25 -6.65
CA TRP A 29 24.64 -0.16 -6.51
C TRP A 29 23.87 0.68 -5.49
N LEU A 30 24.44 0.91 -4.30
CA LEU A 30 23.76 1.66 -3.24
C LEU A 30 23.58 3.13 -3.62
N SER A 31 24.58 3.75 -4.23
CA SER A 31 24.51 5.13 -4.73
C SER A 31 23.49 5.25 -5.87
N ALA A 32 23.46 4.28 -6.79
CA ALA A 32 22.47 4.22 -7.86
C ALA A 32 21.05 4.09 -7.29
N LEU A 33 20.85 3.20 -6.31
CA LEU A 33 19.58 3.04 -5.61
C LEU A 33 19.16 4.32 -4.88
N GLU A 34 20.08 4.99 -4.16
CA GLU A 34 19.81 6.25 -3.47
C GLU A 34 19.38 7.36 -4.45
N SER A 35 20.00 7.40 -5.64
CA SER A 35 19.68 8.38 -6.68
C SER A 35 18.23 8.27 -7.18
N THR A 36 17.61 7.08 -7.09
CA THR A 36 16.20 6.87 -7.45
C THR A 36 15.24 7.58 -6.51
N LYS A 37 15.65 7.85 -5.27
CA LYS A 37 14.81 8.38 -4.18
C LYS A 37 13.61 7.53 -3.77
N TRP A 38 13.46 6.31 -4.32
CA TRP A 38 12.29 5.45 -4.05
C TRP A 38 12.13 5.15 -2.56
N LEU A 39 13.20 4.68 -1.91
CA LEU A 39 13.19 4.36 -0.48
C LEU A 39 12.96 5.61 0.40
N GLN A 40 13.40 6.79 -0.04
CA GLN A 40 13.11 8.04 0.65
C GLN A 40 11.61 8.36 0.59
N HIS A 41 10.96 8.15 -0.56
CA HIS A 41 9.52 8.34 -0.69
C HIS A 41 8.73 7.37 0.20
N LEU A 42 9.12 6.08 0.25
CA LEU A 42 8.51 5.11 1.18
C LEU A 42 8.69 5.54 2.65
N SER A 43 9.90 5.98 3.02
CA SER A 43 10.18 6.44 4.38
C SER A 43 9.31 7.62 4.80
N ILE A 44 9.15 8.62 3.92
CA ILE A 44 8.29 9.79 4.19
C ILE A 44 6.83 9.35 4.37
N MET A 45 6.34 8.44 3.54
CA MET A 45 4.97 7.93 3.60
C MET A 45 4.71 7.13 4.89
N LEU A 46 5.63 6.26 5.28
CA LEU A 46 5.53 5.53 6.55
C LEU A 46 5.59 6.47 7.76
N LYS A 47 6.47 7.48 7.74
CA LYS A 47 6.53 8.51 8.81
C LYS A 47 5.23 9.30 8.92
N ALA A 48 4.62 9.65 7.78
CA ALA A 48 3.31 10.29 7.73
C ALA A 48 2.23 9.43 8.38
N ALA A 49 2.18 8.14 8.04
CA ALA A 49 1.23 7.20 8.65
C ALA A 49 1.45 7.04 10.17
N VAL A 50 2.71 6.96 10.62
CA VAL A 50 3.07 6.89 12.05
C VAL A 50 2.60 8.14 12.79
N LEU A 51 2.81 9.33 12.22
CA LEU A 51 2.34 10.59 12.79
C LEU A 51 0.81 10.59 12.96
N VAL A 52 0.06 10.19 11.92
CA VAL A 52 -1.40 10.08 11.99
C VAL A 52 -1.83 9.07 13.06
N SER A 53 -1.21 7.89 13.10
CA SER A 53 -1.55 6.88 14.09
C SER A 53 -1.25 7.32 15.53
N ASN A 54 -0.14 8.02 15.77
CA ASN A 54 0.21 8.50 17.12
C ASN A 54 -0.76 9.59 17.60
N ALA A 55 -1.15 10.51 16.72
CA ALA A 55 -2.14 11.53 17.05
C ALA A 55 -3.50 10.91 17.45
N VAL A 56 -3.90 9.83 16.79
CA VAL A 56 -5.15 9.12 17.10
C VAL A 56 -5.02 8.29 18.38
N ASP A 57 -4.05 7.37 18.45
CA ASP A 57 -3.94 6.36 19.51
C ASP A 57 -3.43 6.93 20.83
N ARG A 58 -2.41 7.80 20.78
CA ARG A 58 -1.72 8.29 21.98
C ARG A 58 -2.19 9.66 22.43
N GLU A 59 -2.43 10.56 21.48
CA GLU A 59 -2.87 11.92 21.82
C GLU A 59 -4.40 12.02 21.95
N GLY A 60 -5.15 11.03 21.45
CA GLY A 60 -6.61 11.02 21.47
C GLY A 60 -7.23 12.14 20.63
N ARG A 61 -6.53 12.58 19.56
CA ARG A 61 -6.94 13.71 18.73
C ARG A 61 -7.50 13.25 17.38
N PRO A 62 -8.61 13.84 16.90
CA PRO A 62 -9.08 13.59 15.55
C PRO A 62 -8.09 14.18 14.54
N VAL A 63 -7.89 13.49 13.41
CA VAL A 63 -6.98 13.89 12.34
C VAL A 63 -7.73 13.98 11.02
N LEU A 64 -7.58 15.11 10.32
CA LEU A 64 -8.03 15.27 8.94
C LEU A 64 -6.82 15.13 8.00
N VAL A 65 -6.86 14.15 7.10
CA VAL A 65 -5.83 13.93 6.07
C VAL A 65 -6.38 14.37 4.72
N HIS A 66 -5.67 15.25 4.02
CA HIS A 66 -6.00 15.62 2.65
C HIS A 66 -4.72 15.82 1.82
N CYS A 67 -4.87 15.81 0.50
CA CYS A 67 -3.84 16.28 -0.42
C CYS A 67 -4.42 17.32 -1.38
N SER A 68 -3.99 17.35 -2.64
CA SER A 68 -4.54 18.27 -3.65
C SER A 68 -5.96 17.83 -4.04
N ASP A 69 -6.09 16.66 -4.65
CA ASP A 69 -7.39 16.11 -5.09
C ASP A 69 -7.97 15.06 -4.14
N GLY A 70 -7.17 14.57 -3.19
CA GLY A 70 -7.63 13.64 -2.16
C GLY A 70 -7.61 12.15 -2.55
N TRP A 71 -7.33 11.77 -3.79
CA TRP A 71 -7.41 10.36 -4.23
C TRP A 71 -6.07 9.62 -4.40
N ASP A 72 -4.92 10.28 -4.19
CA ASP A 72 -3.59 9.65 -4.32
C ASP A 72 -2.88 9.50 -2.96
N ARG A 73 -2.35 10.61 -2.42
CA ARG A 73 -1.56 10.59 -1.17
C ARG A 73 -2.42 10.39 0.07
N THR A 74 -3.69 10.78 0.02
CA THR A 74 -4.61 10.61 1.14
C THR A 74 -4.88 9.13 1.43
N PRO A 75 -5.34 8.30 0.47
CA PRO A 75 -5.58 6.89 0.76
C PRO A 75 -4.29 6.15 1.13
N GLN A 76 -3.13 6.53 0.58
CA GLN A 76 -1.83 6.02 1.02
C GLN A 76 -1.61 6.17 2.52
N ILE A 77 -1.77 7.39 3.05
CA ILE A 77 -1.53 7.70 4.46
C ILE A 77 -2.62 7.07 5.34
N VAL A 78 -3.89 7.24 4.96
CA VAL A 78 -5.04 6.77 5.75
C VAL A 78 -5.04 5.25 5.86
N ALA A 79 -4.84 4.53 4.74
CA ALA A 79 -4.82 3.08 4.75
C ALA A 79 -3.62 2.51 5.51
N LEU A 80 -2.43 3.14 5.41
CA LEU A 80 -1.29 2.76 6.26
C LEU A 80 -1.58 3.01 7.74
N ALA A 81 -2.12 4.17 8.10
CA ALA A 81 -2.46 4.46 9.50
C ALA A 81 -3.47 3.45 10.06
N LYS A 82 -4.47 3.06 9.27
CA LYS A 82 -5.43 1.99 9.61
C LYS A 82 -4.73 0.65 9.87
N ILE A 83 -3.81 0.22 9.00
CA ILE A 83 -3.00 -1.00 9.20
C ILE A 83 -2.20 -0.96 10.51
N LEU A 84 -1.62 0.21 10.82
CA LEU A 84 -0.83 0.42 12.03
C LEU A 84 -1.69 0.35 13.30
N LEU A 85 -2.91 0.89 13.25
CA LEU A 85 -3.82 1.01 14.39
C LEU A 85 -4.62 -0.26 14.66
N ASP A 86 -5.18 -0.89 13.62
CA ASP A 86 -6.17 -1.95 13.77
C ASP A 86 -5.67 -3.29 13.19
N PRO A 87 -5.52 -4.35 14.03
CA PRO A 87 -5.15 -5.69 13.57
C PRO A 87 -6.09 -6.29 12.52
N TYR A 88 -7.35 -5.88 12.45
CA TYR A 88 -8.29 -6.36 11.45
C TYR A 88 -7.74 -6.17 10.03
N TYR A 89 -7.19 -5.00 9.72
CA TYR A 89 -6.63 -4.71 8.39
C TYR A 89 -5.34 -5.48 8.05
N ARG A 90 -4.82 -6.27 8.99
CA ARG A 90 -3.66 -7.17 8.78
C ARG A 90 -4.08 -8.61 8.47
N THR A 91 -5.37 -8.90 8.54
CA THR A 91 -5.99 -10.14 8.03
C THR A 91 -6.20 -10.05 6.52
N MET A 92 -6.35 -11.19 5.84
CA MET A 92 -6.64 -11.23 4.40
C MET A 92 -7.98 -10.55 4.08
N GLU A 93 -8.99 -10.81 4.91
CA GLU A 93 -10.33 -10.20 4.78
C GLU A 93 -10.29 -8.70 5.05
N GLY A 94 -9.70 -8.28 6.17
CA GLY A 94 -9.62 -6.86 6.49
C GLY A 94 -8.76 -6.08 5.50
N PHE A 95 -7.69 -6.67 4.97
CA PHE A 95 -6.91 -6.02 3.91
C PHE A 95 -7.70 -5.86 2.61
N GLN A 96 -8.52 -6.86 2.24
CA GLN A 96 -9.46 -6.73 1.14
C GLN A 96 -10.44 -5.57 1.39
N VAL A 97 -11.08 -5.52 2.57
CA VAL A 97 -12.01 -4.44 2.93
C VAL A 97 -11.32 -3.09 2.84
N LEU A 98 -10.09 -2.96 3.33
CA LEU A 98 -9.32 -1.73 3.27
C LEU A 98 -9.06 -1.26 1.83
N VAL A 99 -8.73 -2.19 0.93
CA VAL A 99 -8.51 -1.85 -0.49
C VAL A 99 -9.83 -1.46 -1.16
N GLU A 100 -10.91 -2.18 -0.88
CA GLU A 100 -12.24 -1.83 -1.41
C GLU A 100 -12.70 -0.45 -0.91
N SER A 101 -12.63 -0.18 0.40
CA SER A 101 -13.14 1.08 0.96
C SER A 101 -12.24 2.28 0.69
N ASP A 102 -10.95 2.18 0.98
CA ASP A 102 -10.07 3.36 1.03
C ASP A 102 -9.42 3.66 -0.33
N TRP A 103 -9.42 2.70 -1.26
CA TRP A 103 -8.88 2.91 -2.60
C TRP A 103 -9.97 2.89 -3.66
N LEU A 104 -10.76 1.82 -3.71
CA LEU A 104 -11.71 1.59 -4.79
C LEU A 104 -12.96 2.46 -4.66
N ASP A 105 -13.55 2.54 -3.47
CA ASP A 105 -14.74 3.35 -3.18
C ASP A 105 -14.42 4.83 -3.01
N PHE A 106 -13.25 5.13 -2.43
CA PHE A 106 -12.78 6.51 -2.27
C PHE A 106 -12.37 7.19 -3.60
N GLY A 107 -12.34 6.43 -4.70
CA GLY A 107 -12.14 6.97 -6.05
C GLY A 107 -10.68 7.16 -6.46
N HIS A 108 -9.77 6.30 -5.99
CA HIS A 108 -8.45 6.23 -6.61
C HIS A 108 -8.59 5.87 -8.10
N LYS A 109 -7.97 6.68 -8.96
CA LYS A 109 -8.09 6.58 -10.42
C LYS A 109 -7.25 5.44 -11.00
N PHE A 110 -7.59 4.19 -10.69
CA PHE A 110 -6.82 3.02 -11.12
C PHE A 110 -6.66 2.93 -12.64
N GLY A 111 -7.72 3.20 -13.42
CA GLY A 111 -7.67 3.20 -14.87
C GLY A 111 -6.60 4.15 -15.44
N ASP A 112 -6.56 5.37 -14.92
CA ASP A 112 -5.60 6.40 -15.35
C ASP A 112 -4.18 6.10 -14.84
N ARG A 113 -4.06 5.79 -13.54
CA ARG A 113 -2.78 5.57 -12.85
C ARG A 113 -2.06 4.32 -13.36
N CYS A 114 -2.80 3.26 -13.66
CA CYS A 114 -2.26 1.99 -14.16
C CYS A 114 -2.23 1.90 -15.70
N GLY A 115 -2.84 2.85 -16.42
CA GLY A 115 -2.79 2.88 -17.88
C GLY A 115 -3.59 1.77 -18.56
N HIS A 116 -4.80 1.49 -18.08
CA HIS A 116 -5.65 0.42 -18.64
C HIS A 116 -6.28 0.76 -19.99
N GLN A 117 -6.33 2.05 -20.34
CA GLN A 117 -6.95 2.52 -21.57
C GLN A 117 -5.96 2.46 -22.74
N GLU A 118 -6.38 1.90 -23.88
CA GLU A 118 -5.55 1.83 -25.11
C GLU A 118 -5.15 3.22 -25.65
N LYS A 119 -6.01 4.22 -25.42
CA LYS A 119 -5.76 5.63 -25.73
C LYS A 119 -5.85 6.43 -24.44
N ALA A 120 -4.74 6.51 -23.71
CA ALA A 120 -4.66 7.39 -22.55
C ALA A 120 -4.93 8.84 -22.99
N GLU A 121 -5.94 9.48 -22.39
CA GLU A 121 -6.23 10.91 -22.64
C GLU A 121 -5.02 11.78 -22.23
N ASP A 122 -4.32 11.38 -21.16
CA ASP A 122 -3.03 11.95 -20.76
C ASP A 122 -2.09 10.87 -20.21
N GLN A 123 -1.04 10.53 -20.94
CA GLN A 123 0.00 9.60 -20.47
C GLN A 123 0.73 10.12 -19.22
N ASN A 124 0.65 11.43 -18.92
CA ASN A 124 1.22 12.02 -17.72
C ASN A 124 0.45 11.69 -16.43
N GLU A 125 -0.71 11.04 -16.51
CA GLU A 125 -1.45 10.60 -15.33
C GLU A 125 -1.00 9.22 -14.80
N GLN A 126 -0.20 8.47 -15.58
CA GLN A 126 0.31 7.16 -15.14
C GLN A 126 1.32 7.31 -14.00
N CYS A 127 1.12 6.56 -12.92
CA CYS A 127 1.96 6.61 -11.73
C CYS A 127 1.73 5.37 -10.83
N PRO A 128 2.78 4.75 -10.26
CA PRO A 128 2.67 3.56 -9.41
C PRO A 128 2.23 3.87 -7.96
N VAL A 129 1.16 4.66 -7.77
CA VAL A 129 0.71 5.12 -6.44
C VAL A 129 0.30 3.94 -5.54
N PHE A 130 -0.51 3.02 -6.06
CA PHE A 130 -0.95 1.83 -5.32
C PHE A 130 0.21 0.85 -5.08
N LEU A 131 1.10 0.67 -6.06
CA LEU A 131 2.32 -0.13 -5.89
C LEU A 131 3.21 0.42 -4.79
N GLN A 132 3.41 1.74 -4.74
CA GLN A 132 4.18 2.40 -3.69
C GLN A 132 3.60 2.11 -2.29
N TRP A 133 2.27 2.11 -2.17
CA TRP A 133 1.59 1.75 -0.94
C TRP A 133 1.82 0.28 -0.56
N LEU A 134 1.66 -0.64 -1.52
CA LEU A 134 1.93 -2.07 -1.28
C LEU A 134 3.39 -2.34 -0.90
N ASP A 135 4.35 -1.60 -1.47
CA ASP A 135 5.76 -1.66 -1.05
C ASP A 135 5.91 -1.23 0.41
N SER A 136 5.22 -0.17 0.84
CA SER A 136 5.23 0.22 2.25
C SER A 136 4.59 -0.81 3.18
N VAL A 137 3.52 -1.48 2.75
CA VAL A 137 2.95 -2.64 3.47
C VAL A 137 3.97 -3.78 3.53
N HIS A 138 4.70 -4.03 2.44
CA HIS A 138 5.77 -5.01 2.41
C HIS A 138 6.91 -4.68 3.40
N GLN A 139 7.28 -3.40 3.55
CA GLN A 139 8.24 -2.98 4.59
C GLN A 139 7.73 -3.31 6.00
N LEU A 140 6.44 -3.14 6.27
CA LEU A 140 5.84 -3.53 7.55
C LEU A 140 5.84 -5.06 7.71
N LEU A 141 5.49 -5.81 6.67
CA LEU A 141 5.53 -7.27 6.69
C LEU A 141 6.93 -7.81 7.03
N LYS A 142 7.99 -7.23 6.45
CA LYS A 142 9.39 -7.60 6.74
C LYS A 142 9.80 -7.26 8.18
N GLN A 143 9.39 -6.09 8.70
CA GLN A 143 9.74 -5.67 10.06
C GLN A 143 8.93 -6.40 11.15
N PHE A 144 7.73 -6.85 10.80
CA PHE A 144 6.80 -7.50 11.72
C PHE A 144 6.25 -8.83 11.15
N PRO A 145 7.10 -9.87 11.02
CA PRO A 145 6.76 -11.09 10.29
C PRO A 145 5.57 -11.88 10.85
N CYS A 146 5.17 -11.66 12.10
CA CYS A 146 4.08 -12.39 12.74
C CYS A 146 2.75 -11.62 12.78
N LEU A 147 2.71 -10.36 12.33
CA LEU A 147 1.54 -9.49 12.52
C LEU A 147 0.54 -9.52 11.36
N PHE A 148 0.92 -10.10 10.22
CA PHE A 148 0.10 -10.14 9.00
C PHE A 148 -0.26 -11.58 8.65
N GLU A 149 -1.54 -11.81 8.34
CA GLU A 149 -2.05 -13.12 7.95
C GLU A 149 -1.61 -13.50 6.53
N PHE A 150 -1.48 -12.51 5.65
CA PHE A 150 -1.01 -12.72 4.29
C PHE A 150 0.53 -12.67 4.20
N ASN A 151 1.06 -13.40 3.22
CA ASN A 151 2.49 -13.43 2.93
C ASN A 151 2.89 -12.48 1.77
N GLU A 152 4.17 -12.50 1.40
CA GLU A 152 4.71 -11.67 0.32
C GLU A 152 4.08 -11.98 -1.06
N ALA A 153 3.76 -13.26 -1.33
CA ALA A 153 3.15 -13.66 -2.59
C ALA A 153 1.75 -13.07 -2.77
N PHE A 154 1.00 -12.83 -1.69
CA PHE A 154 -0.28 -12.12 -1.73
C PHE A 154 -0.10 -10.70 -2.29
N LEU A 155 0.84 -9.93 -1.75
CA LEU A 155 1.12 -8.55 -2.18
C LEU A 155 1.60 -8.52 -3.64
N ILE A 156 2.48 -9.45 -4.03
CA ILE A 156 2.97 -9.58 -5.42
C ILE A 156 1.82 -9.86 -6.38
N LYS A 157 0.92 -10.79 -6.03
CA LYS A 157 -0.23 -11.11 -6.90
C LYS A 157 -1.24 -9.98 -6.98
N LEU A 158 -1.45 -9.26 -5.89
CA LEU A 158 -2.32 -8.10 -5.87
C LEU A 158 -1.80 -7.01 -6.82
N VAL A 159 -0.51 -6.62 -6.71
CA VAL A 159 0.08 -5.61 -7.62
C VAL A 159 0.17 -6.12 -9.06
N GLN A 160 0.44 -7.40 -9.29
CA GLN A 160 0.41 -7.96 -10.64
C GLN A 160 -0.98 -7.76 -11.28
N HIS A 161 -2.04 -8.01 -10.51
CA HIS A 161 -3.39 -7.95 -11.02
C HIS A 161 -3.98 -6.54 -11.09
N THR A 162 -3.34 -5.53 -10.49
CA THR A 162 -3.70 -4.11 -10.74
C THR A 162 -3.33 -3.67 -12.15
N TYR A 163 -2.35 -4.29 -12.80
CA TYR A 163 -1.94 -3.96 -14.17
C TYR A 163 -2.43 -4.96 -15.23
N SER A 164 -2.78 -6.19 -14.84
CA SER A 164 -3.09 -7.26 -15.79
C SER A 164 -4.42 -7.11 -16.55
N CYS A 165 -5.35 -6.31 -16.03
CA CYS A 165 -6.75 -6.23 -16.49
C CYS A 165 -7.50 -7.58 -16.55
N LEU A 166 -6.98 -8.63 -15.90
CA LEU A 166 -7.60 -9.96 -15.89
C LEU A 166 -8.88 -10.01 -15.02
N TYR A 167 -8.91 -9.21 -13.96
CA TYR A 167 -10.02 -9.09 -13.02
C TYR A 167 -10.62 -7.69 -13.10
N GLY A 168 -11.90 -7.56 -12.77
CA GLY A 168 -12.58 -6.26 -12.77
C GLY A 168 -12.29 -5.39 -11.56
N THR A 169 -11.66 -5.93 -10.51
CA THR A 169 -11.48 -5.25 -9.23
C THR A 169 -10.86 -3.86 -9.37
N PHE A 170 -9.83 -3.72 -10.22
CA PHE A 170 -9.09 -2.45 -10.39
C PHE A 170 -9.45 -1.70 -11.67
N LEU A 171 -10.52 -2.07 -12.36
CA LEU A 171 -10.94 -1.36 -13.58
C LEU A 171 -11.73 -0.09 -13.24
N GLY A 172 -11.61 0.94 -14.09
CA GLY A 172 -12.27 2.23 -13.93
C GLY A 172 -11.67 3.12 -12.84
N ASN A 173 -12.11 4.36 -12.79
CA ASN A 173 -11.56 5.41 -11.92
C ASN A 173 -12.46 5.78 -10.74
N SER A 174 -13.73 5.36 -10.74
CA SER A 174 -14.67 5.66 -9.65
C SER A 174 -15.76 4.59 -9.52
N PRO A 175 -16.43 4.48 -8.35
CA PRO A 175 -17.57 3.58 -8.18
C PRO A 175 -18.68 3.81 -9.20
N CYS A 176 -18.98 5.09 -9.48
CA CYS A 176 -19.98 5.49 -10.46
C CYS A 176 -19.66 4.94 -11.86
N GLU A 177 -18.39 5.04 -12.29
CA GLU A 177 -17.94 4.49 -13.56
C GLU A 177 -18.03 2.95 -13.59
N ARG A 178 -17.63 2.26 -12.50
CA ARG A 178 -17.70 0.79 -12.43
C ARG A 178 -19.14 0.29 -12.48
N GLU A 179 -20.07 1.00 -11.87
CA GLU A 179 -21.50 0.70 -11.91
C GLU A 179 -22.07 0.93 -13.33
N LEU A 180 -21.76 2.08 -13.94
CA LEU A 180 -22.18 2.41 -15.31
C LEU A 180 -21.78 1.32 -16.31
N HIS A 181 -20.56 0.80 -16.18
CA HIS A 181 -20.04 -0.27 -17.04
C HIS A 181 -20.44 -1.69 -16.61
N ASN A 182 -21.19 -1.85 -15.52
CA ASN A 182 -21.60 -3.12 -14.92
C ASN A 182 -20.41 -4.08 -14.69
N ILE A 183 -19.26 -3.55 -14.23
CA ILE A 183 -18.00 -4.32 -14.14
C ILE A 183 -18.17 -5.58 -13.29
N ALA A 184 -18.81 -5.47 -12.12
CA ALA A 184 -19.01 -6.58 -11.20
C ALA A 184 -19.85 -7.74 -11.80
N LYS A 185 -20.73 -7.46 -12.76
CA LYS A 185 -21.56 -8.48 -13.43
C LYS A 185 -20.84 -9.13 -14.62
N ARG A 186 -19.81 -8.46 -15.15
CA ARG A 186 -19.13 -8.84 -16.40
C ARG A 186 -17.75 -9.45 -16.17
N THR A 187 -17.25 -9.39 -14.95
CA THR A 187 -15.88 -9.77 -14.61
C THR A 187 -15.82 -10.49 -13.27
N CYS A 188 -14.73 -11.22 -13.04
CA CYS A 188 -14.43 -11.82 -11.74
C CYS A 188 -13.64 -10.84 -10.86
N SER A 189 -13.74 -11.02 -9.55
CA SER A 189 -12.94 -10.30 -8.57
C SER A 189 -11.59 -10.99 -8.31
N VAL A 190 -10.53 -10.21 -8.16
CA VAL A 190 -9.20 -10.71 -7.75
C VAL A 190 -9.26 -11.40 -6.38
N TRP A 191 -10.21 -11.00 -5.53
CA TRP A 191 -10.41 -11.60 -4.21
C TRP A 191 -10.85 -13.06 -4.28
N SER A 192 -11.46 -13.49 -5.40
CA SER A 192 -11.72 -14.92 -5.63
C SER A 192 -10.42 -15.72 -5.70
N LEU A 193 -9.34 -15.17 -6.24
CA LEU A 193 -8.00 -15.78 -6.24
C LEU A 193 -7.34 -15.67 -4.86
N LEU A 194 -7.39 -14.47 -4.27
CA LEU A 194 -6.68 -14.08 -3.04
C LEU A 194 -7.44 -14.40 -1.74
N ARG A 195 -8.51 -15.19 -1.82
CA ARG A 195 -9.34 -15.58 -0.67
C ARG A 195 -8.56 -16.30 0.43
N ALA A 196 -9.03 -16.19 1.68
CA ALA A 196 -8.50 -16.91 2.84
C ALA A 196 -8.51 -18.45 2.70
N GLY A 197 -9.29 -19.02 1.78
CA GLY A 197 -9.21 -20.45 1.47
C GLY A 197 -7.92 -20.88 0.74
N ASN A 198 -7.17 -19.93 0.17
CA ASN A 198 -5.97 -20.20 -0.62
C ASN A 198 -4.70 -20.14 0.25
N LYS A 199 -4.26 -21.32 0.71
CA LYS A 199 -3.10 -21.47 1.60
C LYS A 199 -1.78 -20.94 1.04
N ASN A 200 -1.65 -20.80 -0.28
CA ASN A 200 -0.44 -20.25 -0.91
C ASN A 200 -0.16 -18.79 -0.50
N PHE A 201 -1.18 -18.08 -0.03
CA PHE A 201 -1.08 -16.68 0.37
C PHE A 201 -1.03 -16.48 1.89
N HIS A 202 -1.07 -17.57 2.67
CA HIS A 202 -1.00 -17.49 4.12
C HIS A 202 0.43 -17.37 4.61
N ASN A 203 0.60 -16.58 5.65
CA ASN A 203 1.81 -16.47 6.43
C ASN A 203 1.76 -17.46 7.59
N LEU A 204 2.65 -18.45 7.57
CA LEU A 204 2.73 -19.49 8.60
C LEU A 204 3.17 -18.96 9.97
N LEU A 205 3.75 -17.76 10.02
CA LEU A 205 4.20 -17.11 11.26
C LEU A 205 3.13 -16.20 11.87
N TYR A 206 1.97 -16.07 11.24
CA TYR A 206 0.91 -15.18 11.71
C TYR A 206 0.43 -15.57 13.10
N MET A 207 0.45 -14.61 14.02
CA MET A 207 -0.12 -14.71 15.36
C MET A 207 -1.32 -13.76 15.45
N PRO A 208 -2.55 -14.28 15.61
CA PRO A 208 -3.73 -13.44 15.72
C PRO A 208 -3.65 -12.53 16.96
N ALA A 209 -4.34 -11.39 16.93
CA ALA A 209 -4.17 -10.33 17.93
C ALA A 209 -4.47 -10.76 19.38
N ASN A 210 -5.34 -11.76 19.58
CA ASN A 210 -5.65 -12.37 20.88
C ASN A 210 -4.49 -13.19 21.47
N GLU A 211 -3.55 -13.63 20.65
CA GLU A 211 -2.40 -14.48 21.03
C GLU A 211 -1.08 -13.69 21.12
N GLN A 212 -1.09 -12.38 20.84
CA GLN A 212 0.11 -11.54 20.90
C GLN A 212 0.48 -11.20 22.36
N VAL A 213 1.56 -11.81 22.86
CA VAL A 213 2.10 -11.62 24.22
C VAL A 213 2.62 -10.19 24.47
N SER A 214 3.04 -9.49 23.41
CA SER A 214 3.52 -8.10 23.46
C SER A 214 2.63 -7.22 22.58
N LYS A 215 1.82 -6.37 23.21
CA LYS A 215 1.00 -5.34 22.53
C LYS A 215 1.82 -4.09 22.14
N ILE A 216 3.12 -4.21 21.84
CA ILE A 216 3.90 -3.05 21.41
C ILE A 216 3.28 -2.55 20.09
N PRO A 217 2.71 -1.34 20.06
CA PRO A 217 2.12 -0.81 18.84
C PRO A 217 3.21 -0.69 17.79
N ILE A 218 2.91 -1.09 16.55
CA ILE A 218 3.83 -0.95 15.41
C ILE A 218 4.38 0.49 15.35
N CYS A 219 3.53 1.47 15.67
CA CYS A 219 3.85 2.90 15.75
C CYS A 219 4.97 3.23 16.74
N ALA A 220 4.99 2.60 17.93
CA ALA A 220 6.00 2.82 18.95
C ALA A 220 7.39 2.37 18.48
N ARG A 221 7.45 1.21 17.83
CA ARG A 221 8.70 0.64 17.31
C ARG A 221 9.21 1.39 16.07
N LEU A 222 8.30 1.86 15.21
CA LEU A 222 8.65 2.70 14.05
C LEU A 222 9.10 4.12 14.44
N ALA A 223 8.61 4.66 15.57
CA ALA A 223 9.03 5.96 16.09
C ALA A 223 10.41 5.93 16.78
N GLY A 224 11.04 4.76 16.93
CA GLY A 224 12.35 4.62 17.58
C GLY A 224 12.31 4.78 19.09
N GLU A 225 11.14 4.68 19.72
CA GLU A 225 11.01 4.78 21.17
C GLU A 225 11.48 3.49 21.83
N LYS A 226 12.50 3.60 22.70
CA LYS A 226 12.89 2.52 23.62
C LYS A 226 11.90 2.48 24.78
N ASN A 227 11.49 1.28 25.19
CA ASN A 227 10.66 1.01 26.36
C ASN A 227 11.07 1.87 27.57
N SER A 228 10.21 2.79 27.98
CA SER A 228 10.29 3.47 29.28
C SER A 228 9.36 2.84 30.34
N HIS A 229 8.67 1.75 30.03
CA HIS A 229 7.82 1.04 30.99
C HIS A 229 8.17 -0.45 31.05
N ALA A 230 9.30 -0.71 31.70
CA ALA A 230 9.52 -1.92 32.49
C ALA A 230 10.16 -1.47 33.80
N VAL A 231 9.31 -1.10 34.76
CA VAL A 231 9.61 -1.11 36.20
C VAL A 231 8.46 -1.86 36.85
#